data_AF-A0A966BB65-F1
#
_entry.id   AF-A0A966BB65-F1
#
_cell.length_a   1.000
_cell.length_b   1.000
_cell.length_c   1.000
_cell.angle_alpha   90.00
_cell.angle_beta   90.00
_cell.angle_gamma   90.00
#
_symmetry.space_group_name_H-M   'P 1'
#
loop_
_entity.id
_entity.type
_entity.pdbx_description
1 polymer ?
#
loop_
_entity_poly.entity_id
_entity_poly.type
_entity_poly.pdbx_seq_one_letter_code
_entity_poly.pdbx_strand_id
1 'polypeptide(L)' 'MLANHRAFETDSDVVRYKVDGVTCEQGPFAYQRKCLDWLRDLYHGMETEDRRALDDILAGTGCAALFSH' A
#
# COMPACT_ATOMS: atom_id res chain seq x y z
N MET A 1 2.96 3.65 -0.08
CA MET A 1 1.71 3.42 -0.86
C MET A 1 0.47 3.87 -0.09
N LEU A 2 0.32 3.51 1.19
CA LEU A 2 -0.85 3.88 1.99
C LEU A 2 -1.14 5.39 2.04
N ALA A 3 -0.13 6.22 2.33
CA ALA A 3 -0.31 7.67 2.35
C ALA A 3 -0.74 8.26 0.98
N ASN A 4 -0.25 7.67 -0.12
CA ASN A 4 -0.65 8.06 -1.47
C ASN A 4 -2.10 7.67 -1.77
N HIS A 5 -2.51 6.47 -1.37
CA HIS A 5 -3.88 6.00 -1.53
C HIS A 5 -4.86 6.88 -0.72
N ARG A 6 -4.54 7.12 0.56
CA ARG A 6 -5.30 8.03 1.45
C ARG A 6 -5.45 9.44 0.88
N ALA A 7 -4.42 9.98 0.23
CA ALA A 7 -4.51 11.32 -0.35
C ALA A 7 -5.62 11.44 -1.40
N PHE A 8 -5.93 10.37 -2.13
CA PHE A 8 -7.09 10.35 -3.05
C PHE A 8 -8.43 10.20 -2.32
N GLU A 9 -8.47 9.56 -1.16
CA GLU A 9 -9.69 9.44 -0.35
C GLU A 9 -10.05 10.76 0.34
N THR A 10 -9.05 11.61 0.58
CA THR A 10 -9.20 12.88 1.29
C THR A 10 -9.01 14.11 0.40
N ASP A 11 -8.95 13.94 -0.92
CA ASP A 11 -8.69 15.02 -1.90
C ASP A 11 -7.47 15.91 -1.53
N SER A 12 -6.39 15.29 -1.05
CA SER A 12 -5.18 16.00 -0.64
C SER A 12 -4.20 16.13 -1.81
N ASP A 13 -3.70 17.34 -2.05
CA ASP A 13 -2.69 17.59 -3.09
C ASP A 13 -1.26 17.22 -2.68
N VAL A 14 -1.03 16.78 -1.43
CA VAL A 14 0.32 16.52 -0.91
C VAL A 14 0.39 15.20 -0.15
N VAL A 15 1.32 14.34 -0.55
CA VAL A 15 1.73 13.14 0.17
C VAL A 15 3.06 13.42 0.86
N ARG A 16 3.07 13.33 2.19
CA ARG A 16 4.29 13.43 3.02
C ARG A 16 4.78 12.05 3.44
N TYR A 17 6.08 11.82 3.33
CA TYR A 17 6.72 10.58 3.77
C TYR A 17 8.16 10.83 4.18
N LYS A 18 8.81 9.81 4.76
CA LYS A 18 10.22 9.88 5.15
C LYS A 18 11.06 8.91 4.34
N VAL A 19 12.21 9.39 3.85
CA VAL A 19 13.28 8.57 3.26
C VAL A 19 14.55 8.87 4.04
N ASP A 20 15.14 7.86 4.67
CA ASP A 20 16.36 7.98 5.47
C ASP A 20 16.32 9.12 6.51
N GLY A 21 15.15 9.30 7.14
CA GLY A 21 14.91 10.35 8.13
C GLY A 21 14.59 11.73 7.56
N VAL A 22 14.80 11.94 6.26
CA VAL A 22 14.45 13.18 5.55
C VAL A 22 12.96 13.20 5.22
N THR A 23 12.30 14.32 5.51
CA THR A 23 10.89 14.50 5.13
C THR A 23 10.82 14.90 3.66
N CYS A 24 10.07 14.12 2.88
CA CYS A 24 9.82 14.34 1.47
C CYS A 24 8.33 14.66 1.25
N GLU A 25 8.06 15.47 0.24
CA GLU A 25 6.70 15.80 -0.19
C GLU A 25 6.58 15.58 -1.70
N GLN A 26 5.42 15.12 -2.15
CA GLN A 26 5.09 14.98 -3.56
C GLN A 26 3.57 15.11 -3.78
N GLY A 27 3.16 15.34 -5.02
CA GLY A 27 1.74 15.20 -5.40
C GLY A 27 1.29 13.73 -5.41
N PRO A 28 0.00 13.44 -5.18
CA PRO A 28 -0.55 12.10 -5.29
C PRO A 28 -0.30 11.50 -6.68
N PHE A 29 0.14 10.24 -6.70
CA PHE A 29 0.44 9.51 -7.91
C PHE A 29 -0.67 8.49 -8.20
N ALA A 30 -1.49 8.79 -9.20
CA ALA A 30 -2.69 8.00 -9.52
C ALA A 30 -2.37 6.55 -9.90
N TYR A 31 -1.23 6.31 -10.54
CA TYR A 31 -0.84 4.94 -10.90
C TYR A 31 -0.48 4.12 -9.67
N GLN A 32 0.22 4.68 -8.69
CA GLN A 32 0.53 3.99 -7.43
C GLN A 32 -0.73 3.64 -6.62
N ARG A 33 -1.81 4.44 -6.71
CA ARG A 33 -3.13 4.08 -6.15
C ARG A 33 -3.66 2.82 -6.82
N LYS A 34 -3.72 2.80 -8.16
CA LYS A 34 -4.19 1.64 -8.93
C LYS A 34 -3.39 0.37 -8.62
N CYS A 35 -2.07 0.48 -8.47
CA CYS A 35 -1.24 -0.66 -8.08
C CYS A 35 -1.64 -1.23 -6.71
N LEU A 36 -1.97 -0.39 -5.73
CA LEU A 36 -2.42 -0.88 -4.42
C LEU A 36 -3.79 -1.55 -4.51
N ASP A 37 -4.72 -0.96 -5.27
CA ASP A 37 -6.05 -1.53 -5.47
C ASP A 37 -5.94 -2.93 -6.10
N TRP A 38 -5.14 -3.09 -7.16
CA TRP A 38 -4.91 -4.39 -7.79
C TRP A 38 -4.24 -5.40 -6.87
N LEU A 39 -3.27 -4.99 -6.05
CA LEU A 39 -2.65 -5.89 -5.08
C LEU A 39 -3.69 -6.43 -4.09
N ARG A 40 -4.60 -5.57 -3.61
CA ARG A 40 -5.68 -5.98 -2.70
C ARG A 40 -6.67 -6.90 -3.40
N ASP A 41 -7.11 -6.56 -4.60
CA ASP A 41 -8.03 -7.39 -5.38
C ASP A 41 -7.46 -8.80 -5.60
N LEU A 42 -6.18 -8.88 -6.00
CA LEU A 42 -5.48 -10.16 -6.17
C LEU A 42 -5.36 -10.92 -4.85
N TYR A 43 -4.94 -10.25 -3.77
CA TYR A 43 -4.81 -10.85 -2.45
C TYR A 43 -6.13 -11.41 -1.90
N HIS A 44 -7.23 -10.67 -2.06
CA HIS A 44 -8.55 -11.10 -1.60
C HIS A 44 -9.17 -12.17 -2.52
N GLY A 45 -8.74 -12.25 -3.77
CA GLY A 45 -9.11 -13.30 -4.72
C GLY A 45 -8.29 -14.60 -4.59
N MET A 46 -7.25 -14.64 -3.77
CA MET A 46 -6.43 -15.83 -3.57
C MET A 46 -7.16 -16.91 -2.76
N GLU A 47 -6.80 -18.16 -3.05
CA GLU A 47 -7.13 -19.29 -2.19
C GLU A 47 -6.48 -19.13 -0.81
N THR A 48 -7.09 -19.76 0.20
CA THR A 48 -6.64 -19.58 1.58
C THR A 48 -5.19 -20.04 1.80
N GLU A 49 -4.74 -21.07 1.09
CA GLU A 49 -3.38 -21.58 1.19
C GLU A 49 -2.36 -20.61 0.55
N ASP A 50 -2.63 -20.11 -0.64
CA ASP A 50 -1.79 -19.12 -1.33
C ASP A 50 -1.67 -17.83 -0.51
N ARG A 51 -2.79 -17.37 0.07
CA ARG A 51 -2.80 -16.19 0.93
C ARG A 51 -1.93 -16.38 2.17
N ARG A 52 -1.99 -17.55 2.82
CA ARG A 52 -1.12 -17.86 3.97
C ARG A 52 0.36 -17.89 3.57
N ALA A 53 0.68 -18.50 2.44
CA ALA A 53 2.06 -18.53 1.95
C ALA A 53 2.59 -17.11 1.69
N LEU A 54 1.75 -16.23 1.15
CA LEU A 54 2.09 -14.82 0.98
C LEU A 54 2.23 -14.09 2.33
N ASP A 55 1.33 -14.33 3.28
CA ASP A 55 1.41 -13.74 4.62
C ASP A 55 2.73 -14.11 5.32
N ASP A 56 3.16 -15.37 5.19
CA ASP A 56 4.44 -15.86 5.72
C ASP A 56 5.65 -15.18 5.05
N ILE A 57 5.61 -14.95 3.73
CA ILE A 57 6.64 -14.20 3.01
C ILE A 57 6.72 -12.75 3.49
N LEU A 58 5.57 -12.14 3.81
CA LEU A 58 5.50 -10.74 4.23
C LEU A 58 5.81 -10.56 5.72
N ALA A 59 5.87 -11.63 6.51
CA ALA A 59 6.10 -11.57 7.94
C ALA A 59 7.40 -10.82 8.27
N GLY A 60 7.32 -9.86 9.19
CA GLY A 60 8.46 -9.05 9.63
C GLY A 60 8.88 -7.91 8.68
N THR A 61 8.32 -7.82 7.46
CA THR A 61 8.68 -6.76 6.49
C THR A 61 7.95 -5.43 6.75
N GLY A 62 6.82 -5.48 7.46
CA GLY A 62 5.88 -4.36 7.59
C GLY A 62 4.95 -4.17 6.38
N CYS A 63 5.15 -4.92 5.28
CA CYS A 63 4.32 -4.82 4.08
C CYS A 63 2.91 -5.42 4.22
N ALA A 64 2.65 -6.22 5.26
CA ALA A 64 1.31 -6.73 5.56
C ALA A 64 0.26 -5.60 5.69
N ALA A 65 0.69 -4.41 6.11
CA ALA A 65 -0.17 -3.22 6.19
C ALA A 65 -0.77 -2.79 4.84
N LEU A 66 -0.24 -3.26 3.71
CA LEU A 66 -0.82 -3.00 2.39
C LEU A 66 -2.19 -3.69 2.22
N PHE A 67 -2.44 -4.78 2.93
CA PHE A 67 -3.63 -5.63 2.76
C PHE A 67 -4.63 -5.55 3.93
N SER A 68 -4.34 -4.75 4.96
CA SER A 68 -5.19 -4.61 6.14
C SER A 68 -6.28 -3.55 5.94
N HIS A 69 -7.36 -3.88 5.24
CA HIS A 69 -8.63 -3.14 5.25
C HIS A 69 -9.82 -4.08 5.08
#